data_AF-A0A3D1R318-F1
#
_entry.id   AF-A0A3D1R318-F1
#
_cell.length_a   1.000
_cell.length_b   1.000
_cell.length_c   1.000
_cell.angle_alpha   90.00
_cell.angle_beta   90.00
_cell.angle_gamma   90.00
#
_symmetry.space_group_name_H-M   'P 1'
#
loop_
_entity.id
_entity.type
_entity.pdbx_description
1 polymer ?
#
loop_
_entity_poly.entity_id
_entity_poly.type
_entity_poly.pdbx_seq_one_letter_code
_entity_poly.pdbx_strand_id
1 'polypeptide(L)'
;MTLTAGQTVFIGVDGYDGYYGTEEGPFTLTVTPLVCGDGVLAVGEACDDGNTLDADGCTACAIDPGWICETPGQTCREIVCGDGIIDAGEACDDANLIDDDGCTGCVIDTGWICEGLACHQVVCG
;
A
#
# COMPACT_ATOMS: atom_id res chain seq x y z
N MET A 1 -19.25 -1.80 -7.77
CA MET A 1 -20.67 -1.98 -8.18
C MET A 1 -21.03 -3.43 -7.90
N THR A 2 -22.00 -3.71 -7.03
CA THR A 2 -22.48 -5.07 -6.80
C THR A 2 -23.52 -5.43 -7.85
N LEU A 3 -23.25 -6.44 -8.67
CA LEU A 3 -24.19 -6.99 -9.65
C LEU A 3 -24.94 -8.17 -9.04
N THR A 4 -26.25 -8.19 -9.21
CA THR A 4 -27.10 -9.31 -8.75
C THR A 4 -27.38 -10.28 -9.89
N ALA A 5 -27.63 -11.55 -9.55
CA ALA A 5 -27.97 -12.56 -10.55
C ALA A 5 -29.24 -12.15 -11.32
N GLY A 6 -29.13 -12.11 -12.66
CA GLY A 6 -30.21 -11.66 -13.55
C GLY A 6 -30.27 -10.14 -13.79
N GLN A 7 -29.36 -9.35 -13.21
CA GLN A 7 -29.27 -7.92 -13.49
C GLN A 7 -28.69 -7.66 -14.88
N THR A 8 -29.38 -6.81 -15.66
CA THR A 8 -28.87 -6.31 -16.94
C THR A 8 -28.12 -5.00 -16.73
N VAL A 9 -26.89 -4.91 -17.25
CA VAL A 9 -26.08 -3.69 -17.27
C VAL A 9 -26.01 -3.18 -18.69
N PHE A 10 -26.38 -1.91 -18.90
CA PHE A 10 -26.21 -1.24 -20.19
C PHE A 10 -24.99 -0.32 -20.09
N ILE A 11 -24.08 -0.46 -21.05
CA ILE A 11 -22.89 0.39 -21.17
C ILE A 11 -23.10 1.23 -22.41
N GLY A 12 -23.36 2.53 -22.19
CA GLY A 12 -23.38 3.50 -23.26
C GLY A 12 -21.95 3.99 -23.49
N VAL A 13 -21.45 3.84 -24.70
CA VAL A 13 -20.20 4.45 -25.14
C VAL A 13 -20.57 5.57 -26.11
N ASP A 14 -20.42 6.83 -25.71
CA ASP A 14 -20.75 8.00 -26.52
C ASP A 14 -19.51 8.49 -27.30
N GLY A 15 -19.00 7.64 -28.20
CA GLY A 15 -17.83 7.96 -29.02
C GLY A 15 -18.12 8.70 -30.34
N TYR A 16 -19.22 9.47 -30.46
CA TYR A 16 -19.57 10.08 -31.75
C TYR A 16 -20.04 11.53 -31.63
N ASP A 17 -19.11 12.48 -31.53
CA ASP A 17 -19.29 13.76 -32.19
C ASP A 17 -18.50 13.72 -33.51
N GLY A 18 -19.20 13.67 -34.65
CA GLY A 18 -18.56 13.57 -35.96
C GLY A 18 -17.77 14.82 -36.39
N TYR A 19 -17.18 15.56 -35.45
CA TYR A 19 -16.62 16.90 -35.66
C TYR A 19 -15.07 16.90 -35.76
N TYR A 20 -14.35 15.94 -35.14
CA TYR A 20 -12.87 15.91 -35.22
C TYR A 20 -12.17 14.54 -35.43
N GLY A 21 -12.90 13.43 -35.58
CA GLY A 21 -12.43 12.26 -36.35
C GLY A 21 -11.13 11.52 -35.93
N THR A 22 -10.67 11.58 -34.67
CA THR A 22 -9.47 10.81 -34.26
C THR A 22 -9.52 10.12 -32.88
N GLU A 23 -10.69 9.98 -32.25
CA GLU A 23 -10.84 9.28 -30.95
C GLU A 23 -11.48 7.88 -31.10
N GLU A 24 -11.42 7.28 -32.30
CA GLU A 24 -11.90 5.91 -32.51
C GLU A 24 -10.77 4.91 -32.27
N GLY A 25 -10.71 4.38 -31.04
CA GLY A 25 -9.87 3.25 -30.67
C GLY A 25 -10.71 2.05 -30.21
N PRO A 26 -10.17 0.82 -30.24
CA PRO A 26 -10.83 -0.31 -29.61
C PRO A 26 -10.96 -0.04 -28.11
N PHE A 27 -12.19 0.04 -27.61
CA PHE A 27 -12.43 0.02 -26.17
C PHE A 27 -12.50 -1.44 -25.70
N THR A 28 -11.79 -1.76 -24.61
CA THR A 28 -11.86 -3.06 -23.96
C THR A 28 -12.51 -2.89 -22.60
N LEU A 29 -13.59 -3.61 -22.35
CA LEU A 29 -14.20 -3.74 -21.04
C LEU A 29 -13.88 -5.14 -20.50
N THR A 30 -13.17 -5.19 -19.39
CA THR A 30 -12.92 -6.43 -18.65
C THR A 30 -13.78 -6.43 -17.39
N VAL A 31 -14.54 -7.51 -17.21
CA VAL A 31 -15.33 -7.75 -15.99
C VAL A 31 -14.79 -9.00 -15.34
N THR A 32 -14.05 -8.85 -14.25
CA THR A 32 -13.55 -9.94 -13.43
C THR A 32 -14.26 -9.93 -12.07
N PRO A 33 -14.52 -11.10 -11.48
CA PRO A 33 -14.87 -11.17 -10.07
C PRO A 33 -13.77 -10.52 -9.24
N LEU A 34 -14.13 -9.92 -8.11
CA LEU A 34 -13.17 -9.52 -7.08
C LEU A 34 -12.58 -10.82 -6.51
N VAL A 35 -11.28 -11.03 -6.69
CA VAL A 35 -10.58 -12.24 -6.24
C VAL A 35 -9.36 -11.79 -5.49
N CYS A 36 -9.37 -12.03 -4.19
CA CYS A 36 -8.20 -11.81 -3.38
C CYS A 36 -7.08 -12.78 -3.75
N GLY A 37 -5.87 -12.25 -3.95
CA GLY A 37 -4.68 -13.00 -4.29
C GLY A 37 -4.50 -13.20 -5.79
N ASP A 38 -5.14 -12.38 -6.64
CA ASP A 38 -4.96 -12.45 -8.10
C ASP A 38 -3.87 -11.50 -8.62
N GLY A 39 -3.26 -10.73 -7.71
CA GLY A 39 -2.20 -9.77 -7.96
C GLY A 39 -2.69 -8.43 -8.47
N VAL A 40 -4.00 -8.18 -8.50
CA VAL A 40 -4.60 -6.96 -9.01
C VAL A 40 -5.39 -6.29 -7.90
N LEU A 41 -4.88 -5.15 -7.40
CA LEU A 41 -5.60 -4.37 -6.39
C LEU A 41 -6.90 -3.81 -6.97
N ALA A 42 -8.01 -4.45 -6.61
CA ALA A 42 -9.34 -4.11 -7.09
C ALA A 42 -10.13 -3.26 -6.07
N VAL A 43 -11.30 -2.77 -6.49
CA VAL A 43 -12.12 -1.89 -5.64
C VAL A 43 -12.64 -2.65 -4.41
N GLY A 44 -12.29 -2.16 -3.22
CA GLY A 44 -12.69 -2.77 -1.95
C GLY A 44 -11.61 -3.62 -1.29
N GLU A 45 -10.50 -3.86 -1.97
CA GLU A 45 -9.31 -4.50 -1.41
C GLU A 45 -8.38 -3.42 -0.85
N ALA A 46 -7.77 -3.68 0.31
CA ALA A 46 -6.73 -2.81 0.87
C ALA A 46 -5.33 -3.24 0.42
N CYS A 47 -5.17 -4.52 0.08
CA CYS A 47 -3.99 -5.14 -0.48
C CYS A 47 -4.40 -6.30 -1.39
N ASP A 48 -3.52 -6.65 -2.31
CA ASP A 48 -3.51 -7.94 -2.99
C ASP A 48 -2.04 -8.26 -3.25
N ASP A 49 -1.50 -9.30 -2.63
CA ASP A 49 -0.08 -9.66 -2.70
C ASP A 49 0.19 -10.79 -3.70
N GLY A 50 -0.82 -11.15 -4.50
CA GLY A 50 -0.73 -12.17 -5.54
C GLY A 50 -0.87 -13.61 -5.03
N ASN A 51 -1.29 -13.82 -3.78
CA ASN A 51 -1.51 -15.16 -3.25
C ASN A 51 -2.64 -15.20 -2.18
N THR A 52 -2.98 -16.40 -1.68
CA THR A 52 -4.09 -16.59 -0.71
C THR A 52 -3.61 -17.15 0.63
N LEU A 53 -2.34 -16.98 0.96
CA LEU A 53 -1.77 -17.34 2.24
C LEU A 53 -2.14 -16.25 3.25
N ASP A 54 -2.56 -16.67 4.44
CA ASP A 54 -2.83 -15.74 5.52
C ASP A 54 -1.52 -15.45 6.30
N ALA A 55 -1.46 -14.29 6.95
CA ALA A 55 -0.35 -13.85 7.80
C ALA A 55 1.01 -13.64 7.09
N ASP A 56 0.97 -13.24 5.82
CA ASP A 56 2.12 -12.78 5.03
C ASP A 56 2.00 -11.29 4.63
N GLY A 57 1.12 -10.57 5.33
CA GLY A 57 0.90 -9.15 5.15
C GLY A 57 -0.40 -8.79 4.44
N CYS A 58 -1.06 -9.77 3.80
CA CYS A 58 -2.35 -9.55 3.16
C CYS A 58 -3.38 -10.66 3.45
N THR A 59 -3.92 -10.69 4.67
CA THR A 59 -4.98 -11.65 5.02
C THR A 59 -6.35 -11.18 4.56
N ALA A 60 -7.04 -11.98 3.75
CA ALA A 60 -8.39 -11.69 3.26
C ALA A 60 -8.53 -10.29 2.63
N CYS A 61 -7.48 -9.85 1.91
CA CYS A 61 -7.41 -8.54 1.24
C CYS A 61 -7.47 -7.33 2.17
N ALA A 62 -7.15 -7.56 3.44
CA ALA A 62 -6.83 -6.53 4.41
C ALA A 62 -5.34 -6.59 4.73
N ILE A 63 -4.70 -5.43 4.84
CA ILE A 63 -3.31 -5.35 5.28
C ILE A 63 -3.23 -5.84 6.72
N ASP A 64 -2.31 -6.77 6.98
CA ASP A 64 -2.09 -7.28 8.33
C ASP A 64 -1.47 -6.21 9.25
N PRO A 65 -1.78 -6.20 10.56
CA PRO A 65 -1.16 -5.25 11.48
C PRO A 65 0.36 -5.39 11.51
N GLY A 66 1.08 -4.27 11.33
CA GLY A 66 2.53 -4.26 11.26
C GLY A 66 3.09 -4.66 9.90
N TRP A 67 2.28 -4.65 8.84
CA TRP A 67 2.72 -4.91 7.48
C TRP A 67 2.41 -3.73 6.56
N ILE A 68 3.17 -3.65 5.47
CA ILE A 68 2.95 -2.69 4.39
C ILE A 68 3.02 -3.39 3.02
N CYS A 69 2.04 -3.09 2.18
CA CYS A 69 1.91 -3.63 0.83
C CYS A 69 1.98 -2.47 -0.17
N GLU A 70 3.20 -2.10 -0.60
CA GLU A 70 3.41 -0.91 -1.43
C GLU A 70 3.00 -1.11 -2.89
N THR A 71 3.21 -2.33 -3.40
CA THR A 71 2.98 -2.66 -4.80
C THR A 71 1.97 -3.80 -4.89
N PRO A 72 0.80 -3.59 -5.52
CA PRO A 72 -0.13 -4.67 -5.83
C PRO A 72 0.54 -5.84 -6.57
N GLY A 73 0.20 -7.06 -6.19
CA GLY A 73 0.75 -8.29 -6.77
C GLY A 73 2.20 -8.56 -6.42
N GLN A 74 2.75 -7.87 -5.42
CA GLN A 74 4.03 -8.20 -4.79
C GLN A 74 3.80 -8.56 -3.33
N THR A 75 4.69 -9.39 -2.79
CA THR A 75 4.69 -9.75 -1.38
C THR A 75 4.78 -8.50 -0.52
N CYS A 76 3.92 -8.40 0.49
CA CYS A 76 4.02 -7.37 1.51
C CYS A 76 5.29 -7.58 2.36
N ARG A 77 5.73 -6.54 3.06
CA ARG A 77 6.80 -6.65 4.07
C ARG A 77 6.27 -6.30 5.45
N GLU A 78 6.92 -6.86 6.46
CA GLU A 78 6.75 -6.45 7.84
C GLU A 78 7.37 -5.07 8.05
N ILE A 79 6.75 -4.26 8.91
CA ILE A 79 7.28 -2.99 9.41
C ILE A 79 8.24 -3.35 10.55
N VAL A 80 9.52 -3.04 10.37
CA VAL A 80 10.57 -3.47 11.30
C VAL A 80 11.41 -2.28 11.73
N CYS A 81 11.35 -1.99 13.02
CA CYS A 81 12.20 -0.98 13.61
C CYS A 81 13.68 -1.32 13.46
N GLY A 82 14.49 -0.36 13.02
CA GLY A 82 15.92 -0.50 12.85
C GLY A 82 16.33 -1.12 11.52
N ASP A 83 15.42 -1.19 10.55
CA ASP A 83 15.72 -1.70 9.20
C ASP A 83 16.22 -0.60 8.25
N GLY A 84 16.21 0.65 8.71
CA GLY A 84 16.63 1.82 7.97
C GLY A 84 15.55 2.39 7.04
N ILE A 85 14.29 2.05 7.27
CA ILE A 85 13.13 2.56 6.53
C ILE A 85 12.15 3.12 7.55
N ILE A 86 11.86 4.43 7.49
CA ILE A 86 10.82 5.01 8.34
C ILE A 86 9.46 4.69 7.73
N ASP A 87 8.84 3.63 8.25
CA ASP A 87 7.52 3.16 7.85
C ASP A 87 6.39 3.89 8.59
N ALA A 88 5.15 3.68 8.13
CA ALA A 88 3.99 4.29 8.75
C ALA A 88 3.78 3.78 10.19
N GLY A 89 3.98 4.67 11.17
CA GLY A 89 3.86 4.35 12.59
C GLY A 89 5.16 4.56 13.38
N GLU A 90 6.28 4.72 12.69
CA GLU A 90 7.57 4.98 13.29
C GLU A 90 7.83 6.50 13.39
N ALA A 91 8.32 6.96 14.53
CA ALA A 91 8.74 8.36 14.69
C ALA A 91 10.19 8.58 14.23
N CYS A 92 10.97 7.50 14.23
CA CYS A 92 12.35 7.41 13.76
C CYS A 92 12.66 5.96 13.42
N ASP A 93 13.70 5.75 12.61
CA ASP A 93 14.40 4.48 12.41
C ASP A 93 15.84 4.87 12.10
N ASP A 94 16.78 4.56 12.98
CA ASP A 94 18.20 4.91 12.81
C ASP A 94 19.05 3.73 12.32
N ALA A 95 18.39 2.81 11.61
CA ALA A 95 18.94 1.62 10.97
C ALA A 95 19.64 0.64 11.92
N ASN A 96 19.30 0.67 13.21
CA ASN A 96 19.83 -0.26 14.19
C ASN A 96 18.84 -0.48 15.36
N LEU A 97 19.21 -1.35 16.31
CA LEU A 97 18.38 -1.73 17.46
C LEU A 97 19.06 -1.37 18.80
N ILE A 98 19.94 -0.37 18.81
CA ILE A 98 20.65 0.07 19.99
C ILE A 98 19.75 1.08 20.71
N ASP A 99 19.46 0.82 21.99
CA ASP A 99 18.70 1.76 22.79
C ASP A 99 19.56 2.99 23.18
N ASP A 100 18.90 4.13 23.42
CA ASP A 100 19.49 5.39 23.91
C ASP A 100 20.52 6.09 22.97
N ASP A 101 20.52 5.79 21.67
CA ASP A 101 21.35 6.45 20.66
C ASP A 101 20.57 7.38 19.71
N GLY A 102 19.31 7.65 20.05
CA GLY A 102 18.44 8.57 19.34
C GLY A 102 17.11 7.97 18.93
N CYS A 103 17.04 6.65 18.75
CA CYS A 103 15.81 5.97 18.35
C CYS A 103 15.60 4.64 19.09
N THR A 104 14.91 4.67 20.24
CA THR A 104 14.56 3.46 20.98
C THR A 104 13.15 2.98 20.63
N GLY A 105 13.05 1.77 20.07
CA GLY A 105 11.74 1.17 19.74
C GLY A 105 10.91 2.04 18.80
N CYS A 106 11.57 2.70 17.84
CA CYS A 106 10.97 3.59 16.84
C CYS A 106 10.28 4.82 17.41
N VAL A 107 10.73 5.23 18.59
CA VAL A 107 10.37 6.48 19.25
C VAL A 107 11.64 7.29 19.44
N ILE A 108 11.57 8.57 19.08
CA ILE A 108 12.70 9.49 19.26
C ILE A 108 13.03 9.60 20.75
N ASP A 109 14.29 9.39 21.09
CA ASP A 109 14.75 9.47 22.47
C ASP A 109 14.66 10.90 23.03
N THR A 110 14.47 11.01 24.34
CA THR A 110 14.33 12.32 24.98
C THR A 110 15.63 13.14 24.83
N GLY A 111 15.51 14.34 24.25
CA GLY A 111 16.66 15.20 24.01
C GLY A 111 17.41 14.88 22.72
N TRP A 112 16.83 14.06 21.83
CA TRP A 112 17.33 13.78 20.50
C TRP A 112 16.42 14.37 19.42
N ILE A 113 16.98 14.59 18.24
CA ILE A 113 16.26 14.92 17.00
C ILE A 113 16.75 13.96 15.93
N CYS A 114 15.83 13.40 15.14
CA CYS A 114 16.14 12.55 14.00
C CYS A 114 15.71 13.23 12.70
N GLU A 115 16.62 13.31 11.73
CA GLU A 115 16.36 13.80 10.37
C GLU A 115 16.52 12.64 9.38
N GLY A 116 15.41 11.98 9.07
CA GLY A 116 15.47 10.66 8.41
C GLY A 116 16.14 9.65 9.33
N LEU A 117 17.14 8.93 8.83
CA LEU A 117 17.83 7.86 9.57
C LEU A 117 18.94 8.35 10.51
N ALA A 118 19.21 9.65 10.56
CA ALA A 118 20.28 10.20 11.37
C ALA A 118 19.72 10.88 12.60
N CYS A 119 20.04 10.35 13.78
CA CYS A 119 19.68 10.96 15.06
C CYS A 119 20.88 11.65 15.71
N HIS A 120 20.64 12.80 16.34
CA HIS A 120 21.65 13.53 17.08
C HIS A 120 21.11 14.17 18.35
N GLN A 121 21.92 14.16 19.40
CA GLN A 121 21.56 14.76 20.68
C GLN A 121 21.46 16.28 20.58
N VAL A 122 20.39 16.85 21.11
CA VAL A 122 20.20 18.30 21.24
C VAL A 122 21.05 18.80 22.40
N VAL A 123 22.18 19.42 22.07
CA VAL A 123 23.01 20.12 23.06
C VAL A 123 22.58 21.58 23.12
N CYS A 124 21.81 21.93 24.14
CA CYS A 124 21.55 23.35 24.46
C CYS A 124 22.83 23.97 25.03
N GLY A 125 23.53 24.74 24.22
CA GLY A 125 24.68 25.58 24.62
C GLY A 125 24.28 26.95 25.13
#